data_AF-A0AAX0LBF8-F1
#
_entry.id   AF-A0AAX0LBF8-F1
#
_cell.length_a   1.000
_cell.length_b   1.000
_cell.length_c   1.000
_cell.angle_alpha   90.00
_cell.angle_beta   90.00
_cell.angle_gamma   90.00
#
_symmetry.space_group_name_H-M   'P 1'
#
loop_
_entity.id
_entity.type
_entity.pdbx_description
1 polymer ?
#
loop_
_entity_poly.entity_id
_entity_poly.type
_entity_poly.pdbx_seq_one_letter_code
_entity_poly.pdbx_strand_id
1 'polypeptide(L)'
;MEILKEEFTVSYSVKFALVRSSASGSFEGNDYSPSVRLISQNVYEVENSKTDNIDDSLQIATFKIECPDNETAGKVAKSIKDRIKKGEVLHFAGSLPNDSKVIKIITPYDTFLSDNIAIAKTEFKEDKKAK
;
A
#
# COMPACT_ATOMS: atom_id res chain seq x y z
N MET A 1 -19.89 6.95 6.48
CA MET A 1 -19.35 8.32 6.52
C MET A 1 -19.31 8.82 5.09
N GLU A 2 -19.91 9.98 4.83
CA GLU A 2 -19.83 10.67 3.55
C GLU A 2 -18.88 11.85 3.69
N ILE A 3 -18.05 12.10 2.67
CA ILE A 3 -17.15 13.26 2.66
C ILE A 3 -18.00 14.48 2.33
N LEU A 4 -18.11 15.41 3.29
CA LEU A 4 -18.82 16.68 3.08
C LEU A 4 -17.94 17.72 2.37
N LYS A 5 -16.62 17.63 2.55
CA LYS A 5 -15.62 18.51 1.93
C LYS A 5 -14.28 17.78 1.87
N GLU A 6 -13.67 17.76 0.69
CA GLU A 6 -12.33 17.22 0.48
C GLU A 6 -11.35 18.40 0.34
N GLU A 7 -10.45 18.57 1.31
CA GLU A 7 -9.49 19.69 1.32
C GLU A 7 -8.08 19.28 0.86
N PHE A 8 -7.82 17.98 0.75
CA PHE A 8 -6.52 17.45 0.35
C PHE A 8 -6.69 16.20 -0.52
N THR A 9 -5.85 16.07 -1.54
CA THR A 9 -5.68 14.82 -2.28
C THR A 9 -4.36 14.18 -1.87
N VAL A 10 -4.35 12.88 -1.59
CA VAL A 10 -3.15 12.16 -1.16
C VAL A 10 -2.74 11.13 -2.22
N SER A 11 -1.47 11.14 -2.58
CA SER A 11 -0.87 10.16 -3.50
C SER A 11 0.26 9.41 -2.81
N TYR A 12 0.37 8.12 -3.11
CA TYR A 12 1.35 7.20 -2.54
C TYR A 12 2.21 6.58 -3.63
N SER A 13 3.47 6.34 -3.31
CA SER A 13 4.43 5.59 -4.13
C SER A 13 4.99 4.44 -3.31
N VAL A 14 4.62 3.21 -3.63
CA VAL A 14 4.98 2.02 -2.85
C VAL A 14 5.98 1.17 -3.63
N LYS A 15 7.20 1.03 -3.09
CA LYS A 15 8.29 0.22 -3.68
C LYS A 15 8.13 -1.27 -3.40
N PHE A 16 7.69 -1.60 -2.18
CA PHE A 16 7.49 -2.98 -1.75
C PHE A 16 6.32 -3.06 -0.78
N ALA A 17 5.56 -4.15 -0.87
CA ALA A 17 4.49 -4.46 0.07
C ALA A 17 4.25 -5.96 0.15
N LEU A 18 3.82 -6.43 1.32
CA LEU A 18 3.16 -7.72 1.45
C LEU A 18 1.75 -7.62 0.89
N VAL A 19 1.42 -8.50 -0.05
CA VAL A 19 0.16 -8.45 -0.80
C VAL A 19 -0.73 -9.64 -0.42
N ARG A 20 -1.94 -9.34 0.05
CA ARG A 20 -2.94 -10.34 0.44
C ARG A 20 -4.29 -10.03 -0.21
N SER A 21 -4.87 -11.00 -0.89
CA SER A 21 -6.28 -10.95 -1.31
C SER A 21 -7.18 -11.50 -0.19
N SER A 22 -8.37 -10.94 -0.07
CA SER A 22 -9.43 -11.39 0.82
C SER A 22 -10.69 -11.59 -0.01
N ALA A 23 -11.28 -12.80 0.10
CA ALA A 23 -12.60 -13.07 -0.47
C ALA A 23 -13.66 -12.34 0.35
N SER A 24 -14.84 -12.10 -0.22
CA SER A 24 -16.00 -11.66 0.52
C SER A 24 -16.47 -12.73 1.50
N GLY A 25 -17.07 -12.31 2.61
CA GLY A 25 -17.66 -13.22 3.58
C GLY A 25 -18.37 -12.46 4.69
N SER A 26 -18.74 -13.18 5.74
CA SER A 26 -19.34 -12.61 6.95
C SER A 26 -18.53 -13.06 8.17
N PHE A 27 -18.24 -12.14 9.10
CA PHE A 27 -17.60 -12.44 10.37
C PHE A 27 -18.30 -11.67 11.49
N GLU A 28 -18.79 -12.39 12.50
CA GLU A 28 -19.51 -11.81 13.65
C GLU A 28 -20.67 -10.87 13.23
N GLY A 29 -21.40 -11.23 12.17
CA GLY A 29 -22.52 -10.46 11.66
C GLY A 29 -22.14 -9.25 10.79
N ASN A 30 -20.85 -9.06 10.51
CA ASN A 30 -20.38 -8.03 9.59
C ASN A 30 -19.96 -8.63 8.27
N ASP A 31 -20.65 -8.23 7.20
CA ASP A 31 -20.27 -8.58 5.85
C ASP A 31 -19.08 -7.74 5.40
N TYR A 32 -18.13 -8.40 4.74
CA TYR A 32 -16.98 -7.73 4.15
C TYR A 32 -16.88 -8.08 2.66
N SER A 33 -16.61 -7.04 1.88
CA SER A 33 -16.44 -7.13 0.43
C SER A 33 -15.07 -7.73 0.06
N PRO A 34 -14.93 -8.28 -1.16
CA PRO A 34 -13.64 -8.72 -1.66
C PRO A 34 -12.66 -7.55 -1.72
N SER A 35 -11.40 -7.80 -1.38
CA SER A 35 -10.39 -6.73 -1.39
C SER A 35 -8.96 -7.26 -1.51
N VAL A 36 -8.04 -6.35 -1.83
CA VAL A 36 -6.59 -6.58 -1.75
C VAL A 36 -6.00 -5.64 -0.72
N ARG A 37 -5.21 -6.19 0.21
CA ARG A 37 -4.42 -5.42 1.17
C ARG A 37 -2.96 -5.40 0.77
N LEU A 38 -2.36 -4.21 0.85
CA LEU A 38 -0.93 -3.99 0.71
C LEU A 38 -0.41 -3.53 2.07
N ILE A 39 0.57 -4.23 2.63
CA ILE A 39 1.21 -3.85 3.88
C ILE A 39 2.65 -3.46 3.57
N SER A 40 2.97 -2.19 3.75
CA SER A 40 4.32 -1.65 3.57
C SER A 40 4.80 -1.09 4.89
N GLN A 41 6.12 -0.98 5.05
CA GLN A 41 6.70 -0.45 6.27
C GLN A 41 7.99 0.32 5.98
N ASN A 42 8.21 1.35 6.80
CA ASN A 42 9.54 1.93 6.98
C ASN A 42 10.14 1.38 8.27
N VAL A 43 11.47 1.32 8.31
CA VAL A 43 12.23 0.99 9.52
C VAL A 43 13.04 2.23 9.88
N TYR A 44 12.98 2.62 11.15
CA TYR A 44 13.75 3.73 11.70
C TYR A 44 14.61 3.22 12.85
N GLU A 45 15.82 3.75 12.95
CA GLU A 45 16.64 3.61 14.15
C GLU A 45 16.17 4.62 15.19
N VAL A 46 15.90 4.16 16.41
CA VAL A 46 15.47 5.00 17.53
C VAL A 46 16.36 4.71 18.73
N GLU A 47 16.96 5.74 19.30
CA GLU A 47 17.75 5.62 20.51
C GLU A 47 16.87 5.22 21.70
N ASN A 48 17.26 4.14 22.38
CA ASN A 48 16.63 3.70 23.61
C ASN A 48 17.52 4.06 24.79
N SER A 49 17.24 5.23 25.38
CA SER A 49 18.01 5.78 26.51
C SER A 49 18.00 4.91 27.77
N LYS A 50 17.12 3.89 27.85
CA LYS A 50 17.05 2.98 29.01
C LYS A 50 17.96 1.78 28.88
N THR A 51 18.23 1.33 27.66
CA THR A 51 19.10 0.18 27.37
C THR A 51 20.44 0.59 26.77
N ASP A 52 20.61 1.88 26.47
CA ASP A 52 21.79 2.44 25.80
C ASP A 52 22.08 1.75 24.45
N ASN A 53 20.99 1.40 23.74
CA ASN A 53 21.01 0.73 22.44
C ASN A 53 20.25 1.55 21.39
N ILE A 54 20.53 1.27 20.11
CA ILE A 54 19.73 1.75 18.98
C ILE A 54 18.79 0.60 18.57
N ASP A 55 17.49 0.82 18.75
CA ASP A 55 16.46 -0.16 18.43
C ASP A 55 15.81 0.15 17.06
N ASP A 56 15.44 -0.91 16.34
CA ASP A 56 14.64 -0.79 15.12
C ASP A 56 13.17 -0.55 15.47
N SER A 57 12.58 0.49 14.90
CA SER A 57 11.16 0.84 15.02
C SER A 57 10.45 0.75 13.67
N LEU A 58 9.34 0.01 13.63
CA LEU A 58 8.55 -0.18 12.41
C LEU A 58 7.42 0.85 12.32
N GLN A 59 7.35 1.55 11.19
CA GLN A 59 6.18 2.35 10.81
C GLN A 59 5.44 1.66 9.68
N ILE A 60 4.30 1.05 10.00
CA ILE A 60 3.52 0.25 9.07
C ILE A 60 2.42 1.10 8.43
N ALA A 61 2.27 0.99 7.12
CA ALA A 61 1.14 1.51 6.35
C ALA A 61 0.37 0.35 5.71
N THR A 62 -0.94 0.30 5.94
CA THR A 62 -1.83 -0.71 5.34
C THR A 62 -2.77 -0.05 4.34
N PHE A 63 -2.73 -0.49 3.10
CA PHE A 63 -3.59 -0.02 2.03
C PHE A 63 -4.65 -1.06 1.68
N LYS A 64 -5.85 -0.63 1.31
CA LYS A 64 -6.96 -1.50 0.89
C LYS A 64 -7.49 -1.06 -0.48
N ILE A 65 -7.49 -2.00 -1.42
CA ILE A 65 -8.18 -1.89 -2.71
C ILE A 65 -9.48 -2.68 -2.61
N GLU A 66 -10.61 -2.03 -2.84
CA GLU A 66 -11.90 -2.71 -2.93
C GLU A 66 -12.06 -3.33 -4.32
N CYS A 67 -12.56 -4.57 -4.36
CA CYS A 67 -12.75 -5.32 -5.60
C CYS A 67 -14.23 -5.70 -5.75
N PRO A 68 -14.74 -5.76 -6.98
CA PRO A 68 -16.15 -6.10 -7.23
C PRO A 68 -16.48 -7.55 -6.87
N ASP A 69 -15.51 -8.47 -7.01
CA ASP A 69 -15.69 -9.89 -6.77
C ASP A 69 -14.37 -10.57 -6.34
N ASN A 70 -14.47 -11.82 -5.89
CA ASN A 70 -13.35 -12.62 -5.39
C ASN A 70 -12.31 -12.94 -6.46
N GLU A 71 -12.74 -13.16 -7.70
CA GLU A 71 -11.86 -13.49 -8.82
C GLU A 71 -11.00 -12.27 -9.18
N THR A 72 -11.62 -11.09 -9.24
CA THR A 72 -10.97 -9.80 -9.47
C THR A 72 -9.97 -9.50 -8.37
N ALA A 73 -10.31 -9.73 -7.09
CA ALA A 73 -9.36 -9.59 -5.98
C ALA A 73 -8.12 -10.49 -6.15
N GLY A 74 -8.31 -11.73 -6.63
CA GLY A 74 -7.21 -12.64 -6.95
C GLY A 74 -6.32 -12.12 -8.09
N LYS A 75 -6.93 -11.65 -9.19
CA LYS A 75 -6.21 -11.08 -10.35
C LYS A 75 -5.41 -9.84 -9.98
N VAL A 76 -6.01 -8.91 -9.24
CA VAL A 76 -5.35 -7.67 -8.79
C VAL A 76 -4.16 -8.00 -7.88
N ALA A 77 -4.34 -8.90 -6.91
CA ALA A 77 -3.26 -9.30 -6.01
C ALA A 77 -2.10 -9.96 -6.77
N LYS A 78 -2.39 -10.79 -7.79
CA LYS A 78 -1.37 -11.41 -8.63
C LYS A 78 -0.60 -10.36 -9.44
N SER A 79 -1.32 -9.49 -10.16
CA SER A 79 -0.70 -8.42 -10.96
C SER A 79 0.23 -7.55 -10.12
N ILE A 80 -0.25 -7.08 -8.95
CA ILE A 80 0.55 -6.25 -8.04
C ILE A 80 1.81 -6.99 -7.55
N LYS A 81 1.69 -8.27 -7.18
CA LYS A 81 2.85 -9.09 -6.78
C LYS A 81 3.88 -9.19 -7.90
N ASP A 82 3.44 -9.40 -9.14
CA ASP A 82 4.33 -9.55 -10.29
C ASP A 82 5.04 -8.23 -10.61
N ARG A 83 4.37 -7.08 -10.46
CA ARG A 83 4.98 -5.74 -10.60
C ARG A 83 6.02 -5.46 -9.53
N ILE A 84 5.71 -5.72 -8.25
CA ILE A 84 6.65 -5.55 -7.14
C ILE A 84 7.89 -6.44 -7.34
N LYS A 85 7.71 -7.69 -7.76
CA LYS A 85 8.83 -8.62 -8.06
C LYS A 85 9.73 -8.12 -9.18
N LYS A 86 9.20 -7.36 -10.13
CA LYS A 86 9.97 -6.70 -11.21
C LYS A 86 10.65 -5.40 -10.75
N GLY A 87 10.46 -4.98 -9.49
CA GLY A 87 10.99 -3.73 -8.96
C GLY A 87 10.21 -2.49 -9.37
N GLU A 88 8.98 -2.65 -9.87
CA GLU A 88 8.13 -1.52 -10.24
C GLU A 88 7.60 -0.80 -8.99
N VAL A 89 7.61 0.54 -9.02
CA VAL A 89 7.01 1.37 -7.97
C VAL A 89 5.54 1.59 -8.31
N LEU A 90 4.67 1.23 -7.37
CA LEU A 90 3.22 1.40 -7.52
C LEU A 90 2.83 2.82 -7.14
N HIS A 91 2.19 3.53 -8.06
CA HIS A 91 1.68 4.88 -7.83
C HIS A 91 0.15 4.87 -7.80
N PHE A 92 -0.45 5.43 -6.74
CA PHE A 92 -1.91 5.50 -6.61
C PHE A 92 -2.35 6.62 -5.67
N ALA A 93 -3.59 7.08 -5.86
CA ALA A 93 -4.27 7.99 -4.95
C ALA A 93 -4.95 7.20 -3.83
N GLY A 94 -4.95 7.76 -2.61
CA GLY A 94 -5.58 7.15 -1.45
C GLY A 94 -6.15 8.18 -0.48
N SER A 95 -6.89 7.68 0.50
CA SER A 95 -7.37 8.47 1.62
C SER A 95 -6.28 8.73 2.66
N LEU A 96 -6.56 9.57 3.65
CA LEU A 96 -5.83 9.53 4.91
C LEU A 96 -6.08 8.19 5.64
N PRO A 97 -5.17 7.74 6.51
CA PRO A 97 -5.40 6.57 7.35
C PRO A 97 -6.61 6.80 8.25
N ASN A 98 -7.53 5.83 8.28
CA ASN A 98 -8.68 5.86 9.19
C ASN A 98 -8.29 5.44 10.62
N ASP A 99 -9.27 5.35 11.54
CA ASP A 99 -9.05 4.93 12.93
C ASP A 99 -8.39 3.55 13.05
N SER A 100 -8.62 2.67 12.07
CA SER A 100 -7.96 1.36 11.97
C SER A 100 -6.58 1.41 11.30
N LYS A 101 -6.04 2.60 11.03
CA LYS A 101 -4.79 2.87 10.31
C LYS A 101 -4.76 2.27 8.90
N VAL A 102 -5.92 2.08 8.29
CA VAL A 102 -6.06 1.58 6.92
C VAL A 102 -6.30 2.76 5.98
N ILE A 103 -5.51 2.81 4.91
CA ILE A 103 -5.63 3.76 3.81
C ILE A 103 -6.49 3.13 2.73
N LYS A 104 -7.62 3.76 2.39
CA LYS A 104 -8.44 3.32 1.26
C LYS A 104 -7.80 3.82 -0.03
N ILE A 105 -7.50 2.92 -0.97
CA ILE A 105 -7.06 3.31 -2.30
C ILE A 105 -8.28 3.80 -3.08
N ILE A 106 -8.17 5.01 -3.63
CA ILE A 106 -9.22 5.66 -4.42
C ILE A 106 -9.02 5.33 -5.90
N THR A 107 -7.78 5.09 -6.32
CA THR A 107 -7.46 4.63 -7.67
C THR A 107 -8.25 3.34 -7.99
N PRO A 108 -9.00 3.30 -9.11
CA PRO A 108 -9.78 2.13 -9.51
C PRO A 108 -8.97 0.84 -9.64
N TYR A 109 -9.59 -0.31 -9.32
CA TYR A 109 -8.89 -1.60 -9.25
C TYR A 109 -8.34 -2.07 -10.62
N ASP A 110 -8.97 -1.66 -11.72
CA ASP A 110 -8.63 -2.03 -13.09
C ASP A 110 -7.30 -1.42 -13.56
N THR A 111 -6.91 -0.26 -13.01
CA THR A 111 -5.58 0.35 -13.23
C THR A 111 -4.44 -0.59 -12.80
N PHE A 112 -4.67 -1.44 -11.80
CA PHE A 112 -3.71 -2.43 -11.34
C PHE A 112 -3.71 -3.70 -12.20
N LEU A 113 -4.65 -3.82 -13.15
CA LEU A 113 -4.74 -4.91 -14.11
C LEU A 113 -4.21 -4.51 -15.49
N SER A 114 -4.22 -3.22 -15.83
CA SER A 114 -3.72 -2.71 -17.12
C SER A 114 -2.20 -2.68 -17.16
N ASP A 115 -1.58 -3.31 -18.17
CA ASP A 115 -0.12 -3.34 -18.39
C ASP A 115 0.51 -1.96 -18.70
N ASN A 116 -0.29 -0.90 -18.80
CA ASN A 116 0.15 0.45 -19.13
C ASN A 116 -0.06 1.42 -17.97
N ILE A 117 0.92 1.51 -17.07
CA ILE A 117 1.18 2.75 -16.35
C ILE A 117 2.60 3.15 -16.72
N ALA A 118 2.74 4.31 -17.37
CA ALA A 118 4.01 4.84 -17.81
C ALA A 118 5.00 4.88 -16.63
N ILE A 119 6.03 4.06 -16.72
CA ILE A 119 7.10 3.99 -15.73
C ILE A 119 7.88 5.31 -15.82
N ALA A 120 7.55 6.26 -14.94
CA ALA A 120 8.47 7.34 -14.65
C ALA A 120 9.68 6.71 -13.95
N LYS A 121 10.74 6.43 -14.72
CA LYS A 121 12.02 5.96 -14.20
C LYS A 121 12.58 7.05 -13.29
N THR A 122 12.34 6.95 -11.98
CA THR A 122 13.08 7.74 -11.01
C THR A 122 14.39 7.01 -10.74
N GLU A 123 15.42 7.36 -11.51
CA GLU A 123 16.80 6.97 -11.22
C GLU A 123 17.22 7.60 -9.89
N PHE A 124 17.37 6.79 -8.84
CA PHE A 124 18.12 7.20 -7.67
C PHE A 124 19.60 7.18 -8.04
N LYS A 125 20.21 8.35 -8.17
CA LYS A 125 21.68 8.48 -8.19
C LYS A 125 22.17 8.15 -6.78
N GLU A 126 22.92 7.06 -6.65
CA GLU A 126 23.77 6.84 -5.48
C GLU A 126 24.83 7.94 -5.47
N ASP A 127 24.74 8.86 -4.51
CA ASP A 127 25.85 9.73 -4.17
C ASP A 127 26.97 8.86 -3.57
N LYS A 128 27.97 8.57 -4.41
CA LYS A 128 29.24 8.02 -3.95
C LYS A 128 29.84 8.98 -2.92
N LYS A 129 29.85 8.57 -1.65
CA LYS A 129 30.71 9.17 -0.62
C LYS A 129 32.15 9.18 -1.12
N ALA A 130 32.68 10.39 -1.37
CA ALA A 130 34.10 10.59 -1.55
C ALA A 130 34.81 10.38 -0.21
N LYS A 131 35.91 9.63 -0.27
CA LYS A 131 36.88 9.41 0.81
C LYS A 131 37.58 10.70 1.22
#